data_AF-A0A9E3DRT1-F1
#
_entry.id   AF-A0A9E3DRT1-F1
#
_cell.length_a   1.000
_cell.length_b   1.000
_cell.length_c   1.000
_cell.angle_alpha   90.00
_cell.angle_beta   90.00
_cell.angle_gamma   90.00
#
_symmetry.space_group_name_H-M   'P 1'
#
loop_
_entity.id
_entity.type
_entity.pdbx_description
1 polymer ?
#
loop_
_entity_poly.entity_id
_entity_poly.type
_entity_poly.pdbx_seq_one_letter_code
_entity_poly.pdbx_strand_id
1 'polypeptide(L)'
;AAVAEPLGISVEEAALGVCAVTVHNMVNAIETNSVRKGYDPREFVLVATGGAGPLHAVEIARAMGIPHVVIPPHPGVTAAAGLLASDLRYERAATAWQDLASLDTDALGQIYGQLEDEVRGHLDAAGFRGDHIELERWADCRYVGQGYELRVRAPGGAVREAWAAKVRDAFESRHEREYFGRFSELGVHLVTVRVTGVGRMPSLRWPRLERKQGEVSRAQVHEQETVFGLNGEIAKLATKIYSRPHLGAGDELSGPAIIEQTDSTTLVPPGAAARIDEIGNIVITA
;
A
#
# COMPACT_ATOMS: atom_id res chain seq x y z
N ALA A 1 -7.27 9.80 35.14
CA ALA A 1 -6.84 10.92 36.01
C ALA A 1 -6.04 11.96 35.23
N ALA A 2 -4.84 11.64 34.74
CA ALA A 2 -3.91 12.63 34.14
C ALA A 2 -4.45 13.48 32.97
N VAL A 3 -5.46 13.02 32.22
CA VAL A 3 -6.10 13.79 31.14
C VAL A 3 -7.47 14.34 31.57
N ALA A 4 -8.33 13.49 32.14
CA ALA A 4 -9.71 13.83 32.49
C ALA A 4 -9.82 14.92 33.57
N GLU A 5 -9.02 14.83 34.63
CA GLU A 5 -9.11 15.73 35.79
C GLU A 5 -8.68 17.18 35.46
N PRO A 6 -7.55 17.43 34.76
CA PRO A 6 -7.20 18.79 34.34
C PRO A 6 -8.22 19.45 33.41
N LEU A 7 -9.00 18.66 32.66
CA LEU A 7 -10.01 19.13 31.73
C LEU A 7 -11.40 19.28 32.36
N GLY A 8 -11.60 18.80 33.60
CA GLY A 8 -12.89 18.85 34.28
C GLY A 8 -13.97 17.96 33.64
N ILE A 9 -13.56 16.86 32.99
CA ILE A 9 -14.46 15.90 32.31
C ILE A 9 -14.33 14.50 32.92
N SER A 10 -15.25 13.60 32.58
CA SER A 10 -15.20 12.19 32.98
C SER A 10 -14.07 11.41 32.27
N VAL A 11 -13.73 10.24 32.82
CA VAL A 11 -12.69 9.37 32.23
C VAL A 11 -13.10 8.86 30.86
N GLU A 12 -14.37 8.49 30.71
CA GLU A 12 -14.97 8.06 29.45
C GLU A 12 -14.93 9.16 28.39
N GLU A 13 -15.30 10.41 28.73
CA GLU A 13 -15.20 11.56 27.83
C GLU A 13 -13.75 11.78 27.38
N ALA A 14 -12.80 11.74 28.32
CA ALA A 14 -11.39 11.90 27.99
C ALA A 14 -10.89 10.78 27.06
N ALA A 15 -11.24 9.52 27.34
CA ALA A 15 -10.83 8.37 26.53
C ALA A 15 -11.39 8.45 25.10
N LEU A 16 -12.69 8.74 24.96
CA LEU A 16 -13.33 8.94 23.66
C LEU A 16 -12.70 10.12 22.91
N GLY A 17 -12.37 11.21 23.61
CA GLY A 17 -11.65 12.36 23.04
C GLY A 17 -10.27 11.98 22.49
N VAL A 18 -9.49 11.18 23.22
CA VAL A 18 -8.19 10.67 22.72
C VAL A 18 -8.36 9.81 21.47
N CYS A 19 -9.36 8.93 21.45
CA CYS A 19 -9.68 8.12 20.26
C CYS A 19 -10.05 9.00 19.07
N ALA A 20 -10.89 10.02 19.27
CA ALA A 20 -11.32 10.95 18.22
C ALA A 20 -10.14 11.75 17.64
N VAL A 21 -9.25 12.29 18.49
CA VAL A 21 -8.04 13.00 18.04
C VAL A 21 -7.12 12.06 17.25
N THR A 22 -6.97 10.81 17.72
CA THR A 22 -6.15 9.80 17.05
C THR A 22 -6.69 9.48 15.65
N VAL A 23 -8.00 9.24 15.53
CA VAL A 23 -8.66 9.00 14.23
C VAL A 23 -8.51 10.23 13.33
N HIS A 24 -8.73 11.45 13.84
CA HIS A 24 -8.57 12.67 13.06
C HIS A 24 -7.16 12.85 12.50
N ASN A 25 -6.13 12.55 13.29
CA ASN A 25 -4.75 12.58 12.84
C ASN A 25 -4.47 11.55 11.73
N MET A 26 -5.03 10.34 11.85
CA MET A 26 -4.90 9.30 10.81
C MET A 26 -5.62 9.70 9.52
N VAL A 27 -6.83 10.27 9.61
CA VAL A 27 -7.59 10.78 8.46
C VAL A 27 -6.80 11.87 7.73
N ASN A 28 -6.28 12.87 8.45
CA ASN A 28 -5.47 13.95 7.86
C ASN A 28 -4.23 13.41 7.13
N ALA A 29 -3.59 12.37 7.66
CA ALA A 29 -2.44 11.74 7.03
C ALA A 29 -2.81 11.02 5.72
N ILE A 30 -3.98 10.37 5.68
CA ILE A 30 -4.49 9.72 4.47
C ILE A 30 -4.85 10.78 3.42
N GLU A 31 -5.62 11.81 3.77
CA GLU A 31 -6.03 12.89 2.86
C GLU A 31 -4.85 13.59 2.19
N THR A 32 -3.77 13.81 2.95
CA THR A 32 -2.55 14.43 2.44
C THR A 32 -1.90 13.59 1.33
N ASN A 33 -2.04 12.26 1.40
CA ASN A 33 -1.44 11.34 0.45
C ASN A 33 -2.38 10.89 -0.68
N SER A 34 -3.70 11.08 -0.55
CA SER A 34 -4.72 10.68 -1.53
C SER A 34 -5.49 11.88 -2.10
N VAL A 35 -6.38 12.51 -1.33
CA VAL A 35 -7.31 13.57 -1.78
C VAL A 35 -6.56 14.74 -2.40
N ARG A 36 -5.44 15.15 -1.80
CA ARG A 36 -4.60 16.24 -2.34
C ARG A 36 -3.93 15.92 -3.68
N LYS A 37 -3.93 14.64 -4.08
CA LYS A 37 -3.49 14.17 -5.40
C LYS A 37 -4.65 13.95 -6.37
N GLY A 38 -5.89 14.32 -5.99
CA GLY A 38 -7.08 14.26 -6.83
C GLY A 38 -7.89 12.95 -6.74
N TYR A 39 -7.59 12.07 -5.79
CA TYR A 39 -8.33 10.80 -5.61
C TYR A 39 -9.57 11.00 -4.71
N ASP A 40 -10.72 10.45 -5.13
CA ASP A 40 -11.95 10.42 -4.33
C ASP A 40 -11.97 9.15 -3.43
N PRO A 41 -11.92 9.26 -2.09
CA PRO A 41 -11.88 8.10 -1.19
C PRO A 41 -13.07 7.15 -1.33
N ARG A 42 -14.22 7.64 -1.81
CA ARG A 42 -15.44 6.84 -2.00
C ARG A 42 -15.30 5.76 -3.06
N GLU A 43 -14.31 5.90 -3.95
CA GLU A 43 -14.00 4.95 -5.01
C GLU A 43 -13.05 3.83 -4.53
N PHE A 44 -12.64 3.85 -3.26
CA PHE A 44 -11.65 2.94 -2.70
C PHE A 44 -12.21 2.06 -1.57
N VAL A 45 -11.40 1.07 -1.20
CA VAL A 45 -11.59 0.26 0.00
C VAL A 45 -10.43 0.57 0.95
N LEU A 46 -10.72 0.70 2.25
CA LEU A 46 -9.68 0.85 3.25
C LEU A 46 -9.15 -0.52 3.66
N VAL A 47 -7.90 -0.83 3.31
CA VAL A 47 -7.24 -2.06 3.79
C VAL A 47 -6.53 -1.77 5.11
N ALA A 48 -7.07 -2.29 6.21
CA ALA A 48 -6.55 -2.05 7.55
C ALA A 48 -5.52 -3.12 7.94
N THR A 49 -4.28 -2.68 8.17
CA THR A 49 -3.15 -3.54 8.52
C THR A 49 -2.40 -2.97 9.74
N GLY A 50 -1.43 -3.72 10.25
CA GLY A 50 -0.79 -3.47 11.54
C GLY A 50 -1.67 -3.93 12.71
N GLY A 51 -1.06 -4.07 13.89
CA GLY A 51 -1.78 -4.60 15.06
C GLY A 51 -2.95 -3.71 15.51
N ALA A 52 -2.78 -2.39 15.42
CA ALA A 52 -3.79 -1.40 15.84
C ALA A 52 -4.66 -0.85 14.69
N GLY A 53 -4.34 -1.16 13.43
CA GLY A 53 -5.10 -0.64 12.28
C GLY A 53 -6.58 -1.01 12.33
N PRO A 54 -6.93 -2.31 12.48
CA PRO A 54 -8.31 -2.76 12.54
C PRO A 54 -9.15 -2.18 13.70
N LEU A 55 -8.52 -1.62 14.74
CA LEU A 55 -9.22 -0.98 15.85
C LEU A 55 -9.86 0.35 15.45
N HIS A 56 -9.19 1.11 14.58
CA HIS A 56 -9.63 2.46 14.17
C HIS A 56 -10.24 2.50 12.76
N ALA A 57 -10.15 1.41 12.02
CA ALA A 57 -10.42 1.39 10.59
C ALA A 57 -11.83 1.83 10.21
N VAL A 58 -12.86 1.39 10.95
CA VAL A 58 -14.26 1.74 10.63
C VAL A 58 -14.53 3.22 10.85
N GLU A 59 -14.01 3.81 11.92
CA GLU A 59 -14.16 5.25 12.19
C GLU A 59 -13.39 6.11 11.17
N ILE A 60 -12.20 5.67 10.74
CA ILE A 60 -11.47 6.30 9.63
C ILE A 60 -12.30 6.23 8.34
N ALA A 61 -12.86 5.05 8.03
CA ALA A 61 -13.65 4.86 6.83
C ALA A 61 -14.90 5.75 6.82
N ARG A 62 -15.63 5.82 7.94
CA ARG A 62 -16.78 6.71 8.11
C ARG A 62 -16.41 8.18 7.91
N ALA A 63 -15.33 8.64 8.55
CA ALA A 63 -14.88 10.02 8.43
C ALA A 63 -14.49 10.41 7.00
N MET A 64 -13.99 9.45 6.22
CA MET A 64 -13.57 9.65 4.84
C MET A 64 -14.65 9.30 3.79
N GLY A 65 -15.80 8.76 4.20
CA GLY A 65 -16.83 8.26 3.29
C GLY A 65 -16.44 6.98 2.53
N ILE A 66 -15.48 6.21 3.02
CA ILE A 66 -15.05 4.96 2.39
C ILE A 66 -16.11 3.87 2.67
N PRO A 67 -16.67 3.21 1.66
CA PRO A 67 -17.81 2.30 1.84
C PRO A 67 -17.45 0.98 2.53
N HIS A 68 -16.22 0.50 2.36
CA HIS A 68 -15.80 -0.81 2.85
C HIS A 68 -14.40 -0.77 3.48
N VAL A 69 -14.26 -1.53 4.56
CA VAL A 69 -12.98 -1.84 5.20
C VAL A 69 -12.66 -3.31 4.98
N VAL A 70 -11.43 -3.61 4.59
CA VAL A 70 -10.91 -4.98 4.47
C VAL A 70 -9.79 -5.16 5.48
N ILE A 71 -9.93 -6.16 6.33
CA ILE A 71 -8.90 -6.56 7.30
C ILE A 71 -8.39 -7.94 6.87
N PRO A 72 -7.10 -8.07 6.51
CA PRO A 72 -6.52 -9.35 6.13
C PRO A 72 -6.66 -10.45 7.19
N PRO A 73 -6.29 -11.70 6.89
CA PRO A 73 -6.26 -12.76 7.91
C PRO A 73 -5.28 -12.45 9.05
N HIS A 74 -4.16 -11.81 8.72
CA HIS A 74 -3.07 -11.49 9.65
C HIS A 74 -2.62 -10.02 9.56
N PRO A 75 -3.50 -9.04 9.85
CA PRO A 75 -3.19 -7.62 9.83
C PRO A 75 -1.92 -7.25 10.60
N GLY A 76 -1.66 -7.88 11.76
CA GLY A 76 -0.52 -7.52 12.61
C GLY A 76 0.84 -7.84 11.97
N VAL A 77 0.88 -8.74 10.99
CA VAL A 77 2.12 -9.18 10.32
C VAL A 77 2.08 -9.01 8.80
N THR A 78 1.18 -8.19 8.26
CA THR A 78 1.06 -7.96 6.81
C THR A 78 2.38 -7.51 6.16
N ALA A 79 3.22 -6.74 6.87
CA ALA A 79 4.52 -6.32 6.36
C ALA A 79 5.46 -7.52 6.08
N ALA A 80 5.46 -8.53 6.96
CA ALA A 80 6.24 -9.75 6.77
C ALA A 80 5.68 -10.59 5.61
N ALA A 81 4.35 -10.65 5.47
CA ALA A 81 3.73 -11.29 4.31
C ALA A 81 4.06 -10.57 3.00
N GLY A 82 4.13 -9.25 2.99
CA GLY A 82 4.57 -8.44 1.85
C GLY A 82 6.00 -8.75 1.43
N LEU A 83 6.91 -8.99 2.39
CA LEU A 83 8.27 -9.43 2.10
C LEU A 83 8.30 -10.79 1.38
N LEU A 84 7.47 -11.74 1.80
CA LEU A 84 7.35 -13.05 1.15
C LEU A 84 6.69 -12.98 -0.23
N ALA A 85 5.83 -11.98 -0.45
CA ALA A 85 5.10 -11.77 -1.70
C ALA A 85 5.91 -11.00 -2.75
N SER A 86 7.03 -10.39 -2.36
CA SER A 86 7.79 -9.47 -3.22
C SER A 86 8.84 -10.21 -4.03
N ASP A 87 9.00 -9.80 -5.29
CA ASP A 87 10.12 -10.24 -6.11
C ASP A 87 11.44 -9.65 -5.58
N LEU A 88 12.54 -10.38 -5.77
CA LEU A 88 13.87 -9.87 -5.44
C LEU A 88 14.32 -8.89 -6.50
N ARG A 89 14.73 -7.68 -6.12
CA ARG A 89 15.16 -6.63 -7.06
C ARG A 89 16.57 -6.15 -6.75
N TYR A 90 17.41 -6.08 -7.77
CA TYR A 90 18.70 -5.39 -7.73
C TYR A 90 18.70 -4.27 -8.75
N GLU A 91 19.06 -3.05 -8.32
CA GLU A 91 19.26 -1.91 -9.22
C GLU A 91 20.75 -1.53 -9.25
N ARG A 92 21.25 -1.25 -10.45
CA ARG A 92 22.54 -0.59 -10.68
C ARG A 92 22.33 0.61 -11.57
N ALA A 93 23.11 1.65 -11.33
CA ALA A 93 23.00 2.92 -12.03
C ALA A 93 24.39 3.47 -12.34
N ALA A 94 24.51 4.17 -13.46
CA ALA A 94 25.72 4.87 -13.86
C ALA A 94 25.37 6.22 -14.49
N THR A 95 26.20 7.22 -14.23
CA THR A 95 26.10 8.52 -14.91
C THR A 95 26.44 8.34 -16.39
N ALA A 96 25.56 8.80 -17.27
CA ALA A 96 25.79 8.81 -18.71
C ALA A 96 26.13 10.23 -19.20
N TRP A 97 25.44 11.25 -18.69
CA TRP A 97 25.55 12.67 -19.08
C TRP A 97 25.78 12.89 -20.58
N GLN A 98 24.71 12.81 -21.37
CA GLN A 98 24.73 13.03 -22.82
C GLN A 98 23.50 13.82 -23.27
N ASP A 99 23.59 14.50 -24.41
CA ASP A 99 22.40 15.05 -25.10
C ASP A 99 21.76 13.92 -25.92
N LEU A 100 20.44 13.73 -25.81
CA LEU A 100 19.72 12.74 -26.62
C LEU A 100 19.86 12.99 -28.13
N ALA A 101 20.14 14.23 -28.56
CA ALA A 101 20.39 14.58 -29.96
C ALA A 101 21.78 14.16 -30.47
N SER A 102 22.74 13.87 -29.58
CA SER A 102 24.12 13.53 -29.94
C SER A 102 24.70 12.45 -29.02
N LEU A 103 23.98 11.35 -28.88
CA LEU A 103 24.41 10.19 -28.09
C LEU A 103 25.64 9.51 -28.67
N ASP A 104 26.58 9.16 -27.79
CA ASP A 104 27.54 8.09 -28.05
C ASP A 104 26.83 6.75 -27.75
N THR A 105 26.23 6.17 -28.80
CA THR A 105 25.42 4.95 -28.67
C THR A 105 26.24 3.74 -28.28
N ASP A 106 27.51 3.68 -28.68
CA ASP A 106 28.40 2.57 -28.38
C ASP A 106 28.82 2.61 -26.91
N ALA A 107 29.25 3.77 -26.41
CA ALA A 107 29.55 3.95 -24.99
C ALA A 107 28.31 3.69 -24.12
N LEU A 108 27.14 4.17 -24.53
CA LEU A 108 25.90 3.96 -23.79
C LEU A 108 25.46 2.49 -23.79
N GLY A 109 25.65 1.79 -24.91
CA GLY A 109 25.43 0.35 -25.03
C GLY A 109 26.35 -0.45 -24.10
N GLN A 110 27.63 -0.07 -24.00
CA GLN A 110 28.59 -0.68 -23.08
C GLN A 110 28.20 -0.48 -21.62
N ILE A 111 27.78 0.74 -21.23
CA ILE A 111 27.32 1.03 -19.87
C ILE A 111 26.12 0.15 -19.52
N TYR A 112 25.10 0.08 -20.39
CA TYR A 112 23.96 -0.80 -20.14
C TYR A 112 24.35 -2.27 -20.03
N GLY A 113 25.24 -2.76 -20.91
CA GLY A 113 25.72 -4.13 -20.86
C GLY A 113 26.42 -4.46 -19.54
N GLN A 114 27.30 -3.56 -19.06
CA GLN A 114 27.96 -3.71 -17.76
C GLN A 114 26.94 -3.76 -16.61
N LEU A 115 25.97 -2.84 -16.59
CA LEU A 115 24.94 -2.81 -15.54
C LEU A 115 24.05 -4.06 -15.57
N GLU A 116 23.73 -4.58 -16.76
CA GLU A 116 22.99 -5.83 -16.93
C GLU A 116 23.76 -7.04 -16.39
N ASP A 117 25.07 -7.12 -16.66
CA ASP A 117 25.90 -8.21 -16.20
C ASP A 117 26.09 -8.16 -14.67
N GLU A 118 26.28 -6.97 -14.08
CA GLU A 118 26.35 -6.80 -12.63
C GLU A 118 25.05 -7.23 -11.94
N VAL A 119 23.91 -6.78 -12.45
CA VAL A 119 22.60 -7.13 -11.89
C VAL A 119 22.30 -8.61 -12.05
N ARG A 120 22.59 -9.19 -13.23
CA ARG A 120 22.44 -10.63 -13.47
C ARG A 120 23.32 -11.44 -12.54
N GLY A 121 24.57 -11.02 -12.32
CA GLY A 121 25.48 -11.67 -11.37
C GLY A 121 24.95 -11.71 -9.93
N HIS A 122 24.29 -10.64 -9.46
CA HIS A 122 23.65 -10.66 -8.13
C HIS A 122 22.46 -11.61 -8.07
N LEU A 123 21.60 -11.61 -9.09
CA LEU A 123 20.47 -12.53 -9.17
C LEU A 123 20.93 -13.98 -9.27
N ASP A 124 22.02 -14.23 -10.01
CA ASP A 124 22.61 -15.54 -10.13
C ASP A 124 23.19 -16.01 -8.77
N ALA A 125 23.87 -15.13 -8.04
CA ALA A 125 24.35 -15.41 -6.69
C ALA A 125 23.18 -15.68 -5.70
N ALA A 126 22.03 -15.05 -5.91
CA ALA A 126 20.80 -15.28 -5.14
C ALA A 126 20.00 -16.52 -5.58
N GLY A 127 20.47 -17.26 -6.60
CA GLY A 127 19.88 -18.53 -7.03
C GLY A 127 18.83 -18.45 -8.14
N PHE A 128 18.58 -17.27 -8.73
CA PHE A 128 17.67 -17.13 -9.87
C PHE A 128 18.37 -17.50 -11.17
N ARG A 129 17.68 -18.16 -12.12
CA ARG A 129 18.26 -18.57 -13.41
C ARG A 129 17.24 -18.43 -14.54
N GLY A 130 17.74 -18.27 -15.76
CA GLY A 130 16.94 -18.32 -16.99
C GLY A 130 15.73 -17.39 -16.96
N ASP A 131 14.55 -17.95 -17.26
CA ASP A 131 13.30 -17.21 -17.40
C ASP A 131 12.75 -16.63 -16.08
N HIS A 132 13.39 -16.90 -14.94
CA HIS A 132 13.06 -16.26 -13.66
C HIS A 132 13.74 -14.90 -13.44
N ILE A 133 14.57 -14.45 -14.39
CA ILE A 133 15.22 -13.15 -14.35
C ILE A 133 14.62 -12.26 -15.44
N GLU A 134 14.05 -11.13 -15.01
CA GLU A 134 13.66 -10.06 -15.92
C GLU A 134 14.61 -8.88 -15.76
N LEU A 135 15.03 -8.29 -16.88
CA LEU A 135 15.88 -7.10 -16.90
C LEU A 135 15.10 -5.92 -17.46
N GLU A 136 15.24 -4.81 -16.77
CA GLU A 136 14.53 -3.57 -17.05
C GLU A 136 15.53 -2.43 -17.16
N ARG A 137 15.57 -1.76 -18.32
CA ARG A 137 16.39 -0.56 -18.50
C ARG A 137 15.61 0.71 -18.20
N TRP A 138 16.31 1.68 -17.64
CA TRP A 138 15.78 3.01 -17.33
C TRP A 138 16.76 4.11 -17.73
N ALA A 139 16.20 5.28 -18.00
CA ALA A 139 16.92 6.51 -18.29
C ALA A 139 16.34 7.64 -17.44
N ASP A 140 17.19 8.35 -16.70
CA ASP A 140 16.81 9.58 -16.00
C ASP A 140 17.13 10.76 -16.92
N CYS A 141 16.07 11.46 -17.35
CA CYS A 141 16.15 12.52 -18.35
C CYS A 141 15.63 13.85 -17.80
N ARG A 142 16.08 14.95 -18.40
CA ARG A 142 15.57 16.29 -18.10
C ARG A 142 15.69 17.20 -19.31
N TYR A 143 14.85 18.23 -19.40
CA TYR A 143 15.08 19.30 -20.36
C TYR A 143 16.34 20.09 -20.00
N VAL A 144 16.99 20.67 -21.01
CA VAL A 144 18.09 21.63 -20.80
C VAL A 144 17.59 22.80 -19.95
N GLY A 145 18.33 23.14 -18.90
CA GLY A 145 17.96 24.20 -17.93
C GLY A 145 17.05 23.73 -16.78
N GLN A 146 16.52 22.50 -16.83
CA GLN A 146 15.71 21.93 -15.74
C GLN A 146 16.58 21.43 -14.58
N GLY A 147 16.17 21.70 -13.34
CA GLY A 147 16.91 21.35 -12.12
C GLY A 147 16.61 19.95 -11.54
N TYR A 148 15.75 19.16 -12.18
CA TYR A 148 15.31 17.85 -11.72
C TYR A 148 15.16 16.89 -12.90
N GLU A 149 15.13 15.59 -12.61
CA GLU A 149 15.08 14.51 -13.60
C GLU A 149 13.78 13.71 -13.49
N LEU A 150 13.35 13.14 -14.62
CA LEU A 150 12.28 12.16 -14.68
C LEU A 150 12.81 10.83 -15.21
N ARG A 151 12.56 9.77 -14.45
CA ARG A 151 12.94 8.40 -14.81
C ARG A 151 11.97 7.82 -15.84
N VAL A 152 12.46 7.32 -16.97
CA VAL A 152 11.61 6.72 -18.01
C VAL A 152 12.13 5.34 -18.40
N ARG A 153 11.21 4.48 -18.84
CA ARG A 153 11.57 3.16 -19.38
C ARG A 153 12.43 3.36 -20.62
N ALA A 154 13.59 2.71 -20.65
CA ALA A 154 14.45 2.68 -21.81
C ALA A 154 14.23 1.38 -22.60
N PRO A 155 14.25 1.42 -23.95
CA PRO A 155 14.21 0.20 -24.74
C PRO A 155 15.37 -0.75 -24.43
N GLY A 156 15.07 -2.06 -24.39
CA GLY A 156 16.10 -3.11 -24.38
C GLY A 156 16.78 -3.27 -25.74
N GLY A 157 17.83 -4.11 -25.78
CA GLY A 157 18.59 -4.39 -27.00
C GLY A 157 19.64 -3.32 -27.33
N ALA A 158 20.07 -3.25 -28.59
CA ALA A 158 21.12 -2.31 -28.99
C ALA A 158 20.62 -0.85 -28.96
N VAL A 159 21.43 0.03 -28.37
CA VAL A 159 21.20 1.48 -28.40
C VAL A 159 21.52 1.96 -29.81
N ARG A 160 20.53 2.55 -30.49
CA ARG A 160 20.63 3.10 -31.84
C ARG A 160 19.81 4.39 -31.92
N GLU A 161 19.82 5.09 -33.05
CA GLU A 161 19.08 6.34 -33.23
C GLU A 161 17.59 6.26 -32.81
N ALA A 162 16.90 5.17 -33.18
CA ALA A 162 15.51 4.94 -32.78
C ALA A 162 15.31 4.79 -31.25
N TRP A 163 16.36 4.49 -30.49
CA TRP A 163 16.33 4.42 -29.03
C TRP A 163 16.15 5.82 -28.43
N ALA A 164 16.89 6.82 -28.92
CA ALA A 164 16.84 8.19 -28.43
C ALA A 164 15.44 8.79 -28.60
N ALA A 165 14.84 8.59 -29.78
CA ALA A 165 13.48 9.03 -30.07
C ALA A 165 12.44 8.42 -29.11
N LYS A 166 12.56 7.12 -28.80
CA LYS A 166 11.66 6.44 -27.85
C LYS A 166 11.82 6.94 -26.42
N VAL A 167 13.05 7.15 -25.97
CA VAL A 167 13.33 7.68 -24.63
C VAL A 167 12.84 9.12 -24.50
N ARG A 168 13.05 9.93 -25.54
CA ARG A 168 12.52 11.30 -25.60
C ARG A 168 11.00 11.29 -25.49
N ASP A 169 10.30 10.50 -26.29
CA ASP A 169 8.84 10.45 -26.25
C ASP A 169 8.31 9.95 -24.89
N ALA A 170 8.96 8.94 -24.30
CA ALA A 170 8.60 8.46 -22.97
C ALA A 170 8.80 9.55 -21.88
N PHE A 171 9.89 10.31 -21.97
CA PHE A 171 10.16 11.46 -21.09
C PHE A 171 9.15 12.56 -21.26
N GLU A 172 8.93 13.02 -22.49
CA GLU A 172 7.99 14.10 -22.80
C GLU A 172 6.57 13.74 -22.38
N SER A 173 6.13 12.51 -22.65
CA SER A 173 4.82 12.01 -22.22
C SER A 173 4.71 11.92 -20.69
N ARG A 174 5.78 11.54 -19.98
CA ARG A 174 5.78 11.53 -18.51
C ARG A 174 5.72 12.95 -17.95
N HIS A 175 6.50 13.86 -18.52
CA HIS A 175 6.52 15.27 -18.14
C HIS A 175 5.15 15.93 -18.36
N GLU A 176 4.50 15.66 -19.49
CA GLU A 176 3.16 16.17 -19.79
C GLU A 176 2.12 15.68 -18.76
N ARG A 177 2.19 14.42 -18.33
CA ARG A 177 1.29 13.90 -17.29
C ARG A 177 1.53 14.50 -15.91
N GLU A 178 2.79 14.75 -15.54
CA GLU A 178 3.14 15.25 -14.20
C GLU A 178 3.05 16.77 -14.08
N TYR A 179 3.31 17.51 -15.18
CA TYR A 179 3.46 18.97 -15.17
C TYR A 179 2.66 19.69 -16.28
N PHE A 180 1.80 18.99 -17.01
CA PHE A 180 0.90 19.56 -18.02
C PHE A 180 1.60 20.34 -19.15
N GLY A 181 2.81 19.92 -19.54
CA GLY A 181 3.54 20.55 -20.64
C GLY A 181 4.53 19.63 -21.36
N ARG A 182 4.68 19.85 -22.67
CA ARG A 182 5.67 19.23 -23.55
C ARG A 182 6.46 20.35 -24.25
N PHE A 183 7.75 20.44 -23.98
CA PHE A 183 8.63 21.51 -24.48
C PHE A 183 9.51 20.95 -25.59
N SER A 184 8.90 20.67 -26.73
CA SER A 184 9.54 19.97 -27.85
C SER A 184 10.69 20.76 -28.49
N GLU A 185 10.78 22.05 -28.22
CA GLU A 185 11.85 22.96 -28.62
C GLU A 185 13.11 22.85 -27.75
N LEU A 186 12.99 22.29 -26.54
CA LEU A 186 14.11 22.14 -25.63
C LEU A 186 14.87 20.82 -25.91
N GLY A 187 16.20 20.90 -25.80
CA GLY A 187 17.05 19.72 -25.75
C GLY A 187 16.75 18.87 -24.52
N VAL A 188 17.07 17.57 -24.58
CA VAL A 188 16.88 16.64 -23.46
C VAL A 188 18.23 16.02 -23.11
N HIS A 189 18.65 16.20 -21.87
CA HIS A 189 19.82 15.52 -21.32
C HIS A 189 19.43 14.16 -20.75
N LEU A 190 20.18 13.13 -21.14
CA LEU A 190 20.27 11.86 -20.44
C LEU A 190 21.32 12.00 -19.33
N VAL A 191 20.90 11.95 -18.07
CA VAL A 191 21.80 12.16 -16.94
C VAL A 191 22.33 10.84 -16.40
N THR A 192 21.42 9.91 -16.09
CA THR A 192 21.74 8.62 -15.46
C THR A 192 21.05 7.50 -16.24
N VAL A 193 21.74 6.37 -16.41
CA VAL A 193 21.12 5.13 -16.88
C VAL A 193 21.10 4.10 -15.77
N ARG A 194 20.08 3.24 -15.79
CA ARG A 194 19.90 2.23 -14.76
C ARG A 194 19.44 0.91 -15.37
N VAL A 195 19.82 -0.16 -14.70
CA VAL A 195 19.26 -1.49 -14.93
C VAL A 195 18.70 -2.00 -13.62
N THR A 196 17.45 -2.43 -13.67
CA THR A 196 16.81 -3.18 -12.58
C THR A 196 16.66 -4.63 -13.04
N GLY A 197 17.18 -5.55 -12.25
CA GLY A 197 16.92 -6.97 -12.41
C GLY A 197 15.90 -7.42 -11.39
N VAL A 198 14.96 -8.23 -11.86
CA VAL A 198 13.86 -8.76 -11.06
C VAL A 198 13.96 -10.29 -11.10
N GLY A 199 14.27 -10.87 -9.94
CA GLY A 199 14.13 -12.30 -9.69
C GLY A 199 12.70 -12.60 -9.29
N ARG A 200 11.96 -13.25 -10.20
CA ARG A 200 10.54 -13.57 -10.00
C ARG A 200 10.38 -14.67 -8.96
N MET A 201 9.76 -14.31 -7.84
CA MET A 201 9.40 -15.26 -6.79
C MET A 201 8.14 -16.04 -7.19
N PRO A 202 8.00 -17.30 -6.75
CA PRO A 202 6.74 -18.01 -6.90
C PRO A 202 5.60 -17.23 -6.25
N SER A 203 4.47 -17.10 -6.96
CA SER A 203 3.32 -16.41 -6.40
C SER A 203 2.83 -17.09 -5.11
N LEU A 204 2.59 -16.30 -4.07
CA LEU A 204 1.99 -16.81 -2.84
C LEU A 204 0.58 -17.35 -3.11
N ARG A 205 0.31 -18.54 -2.60
CA ARG A 205 -1.03 -19.13 -2.60
C ARG A 205 -1.62 -18.99 -1.20
N TRP A 206 -2.68 -18.19 -1.09
CA TRP A 206 -3.41 -18.03 0.15
C TRP A 206 -4.32 -19.25 0.39
N PRO A 207 -4.28 -19.86 1.58
CA PRO A 207 -5.19 -20.94 1.90
C PRO A 207 -6.62 -20.42 1.91
N ARG A 208 -7.55 -21.23 1.40
CA ARG A 208 -8.98 -20.93 1.52
C ARG A 208 -9.43 -21.29 2.92
N LEU A 209 -10.22 -20.40 3.52
CA LEU A 209 -10.86 -20.65 4.80
C LEU A 209 -12.11 -21.50 4.57
N GLU A 210 -12.23 -22.58 5.33
CA GLU A 210 -13.42 -23.43 5.26
C GLU A 210 -14.63 -22.75 5.88
N ARG A 211 -15.82 -23.07 5.38
CA ARG A 211 -17.06 -22.77 6.10
C ARG A 211 -17.12 -23.67 7.33
N LYS A 212 -17.46 -23.10 8.48
CA LYS A 212 -17.70 -23.87 9.70
C LYS A 212 -19.21 -24.06 9.89
N GLN A 213 -19.59 -25.22 10.38
CA GLN A 213 -20.99 -25.55 10.62
C GLN A 213 -21.51 -24.85 11.89
N GLY A 214 -22.83 -24.59 11.91
CA GLY A 214 -23.52 -23.95 13.03
C GLY A 214 -23.53 -22.43 12.96
N GLU A 215 -24.07 -21.81 14.00
CA GLU A 215 -24.17 -20.34 14.10
C GLU A 215 -22.81 -19.71 14.46
N VAL A 216 -22.65 -18.42 14.14
CA VAL A 216 -21.45 -17.63 14.45
C VAL A 216 -21.18 -17.51 15.95
N SER A 217 -22.21 -17.72 16.79
CA SER A 217 -22.14 -17.75 18.25
C SER A 217 -21.12 -18.76 18.79
N ARG A 218 -20.79 -19.81 18.02
CA ARG A 218 -19.69 -20.74 18.34
C ARG A 218 -18.33 -20.06 18.53
N ALA A 219 -18.13 -18.90 17.91
CA ALA A 219 -16.89 -18.14 17.97
C ALA A 219 -16.91 -17.08 19.08
N GLN A 220 -18.08 -16.82 19.69
CA GLN A 220 -18.21 -15.89 20.80
C GLN A 220 -17.53 -16.48 22.04
N VAL A 221 -16.60 -15.73 22.61
CA VAL A 221 -15.84 -16.13 23.81
C VAL A 221 -16.53 -15.60 25.05
N HIS A 222 -16.89 -14.32 25.03
CA HIS A 222 -17.63 -13.67 26.11
C HIS A 222 -18.34 -12.41 25.60
N GLU A 223 -18.96 -11.69 26.52
CA GLU A 223 -19.57 -10.38 26.31
C GLU A 223 -19.09 -9.45 27.42
N GLN A 224 -18.90 -8.16 27.13
CA GLN A 224 -18.57 -7.16 28.13
C GLN A 224 -19.17 -5.80 27.78
N GLU A 225 -19.35 -4.95 28.79
CA GLU A 225 -19.74 -3.56 28.58
C GLU A 225 -18.57 -2.78 27.97
N THR A 226 -18.86 -2.02 26.92
CA THR A 226 -17.90 -1.13 26.26
C THR A 226 -18.54 0.24 26.04
N VAL A 227 -17.69 1.27 25.94
CA VAL A 227 -18.12 2.66 25.84
C VAL A 227 -17.94 3.15 24.40
N PHE A 228 -19.01 3.72 23.83
CA PHE A 228 -19.00 4.33 22.50
C PHE A 228 -19.50 5.77 22.58
N GLY A 229 -18.95 6.64 21.72
CA GLY A 229 -19.56 7.93 21.42
C GLY A 229 -20.59 7.75 20.29
N LEU A 230 -21.87 7.90 20.57
CA LEU A 230 -22.95 7.78 19.60
C LEU A 230 -23.76 9.08 19.58
N ASN A 231 -23.87 9.72 18.42
CA ASN A 231 -24.63 10.97 18.24
C ASN A 231 -24.24 12.08 19.23
N GLY A 232 -22.96 12.15 19.62
CA GLY A 232 -22.46 13.13 20.59
C GLY A 232 -22.69 12.76 22.06
N GLU A 233 -23.26 11.59 22.34
CA GLU A 233 -23.50 11.09 23.70
C GLU A 233 -22.67 9.84 23.99
N ILE A 234 -22.45 9.58 25.29
CA ILE A 234 -21.74 8.39 25.75
C ILE A 234 -22.75 7.26 25.95
N ALA A 235 -22.56 6.17 25.22
CA ALA A 235 -23.36 4.97 25.32
C ALA A 235 -22.51 3.81 25.84
N LYS A 236 -23.04 3.11 26.84
CA LYS A 236 -22.50 1.84 27.34
C LYS A 236 -23.28 0.71 26.70
N LEU A 237 -22.60 -0.13 25.93
CA LEU A 237 -23.23 -1.22 25.17
C LEU A 237 -22.55 -2.55 25.49
N ALA A 238 -23.38 -3.59 25.61
CA ALA A 238 -22.92 -4.97 25.67
C ALA A 238 -22.33 -5.35 24.30
N THR A 239 -21.05 -5.70 24.30
CA THR A 239 -20.27 -5.97 23.10
C THR A 239 -19.77 -7.39 23.13
N LYS A 240 -20.12 -8.14 22.08
CA LYS A 240 -19.74 -9.53 21.91
C LYS A 240 -18.29 -9.62 21.48
N ILE A 241 -17.52 -10.47 22.15
CA ILE A 241 -16.12 -10.72 21.84
C ILE A 241 -16.00 -12.06 21.16
N TYR A 242 -15.43 -12.09 19.96
CA TYR A 242 -15.26 -13.27 19.13
C TYR A 242 -13.78 -13.62 18.98
N SER A 243 -13.47 -14.92 19.01
CA SER A 243 -12.13 -15.40 18.70
C SER A 243 -12.00 -15.62 17.18
N ARG A 244 -11.09 -14.90 16.51
CA ARG A 244 -10.92 -15.02 15.05
C ARG A 244 -10.69 -16.46 14.57
N PRO A 245 -9.84 -17.29 15.21
CA PRO A 245 -9.63 -18.67 14.77
C PRO A 245 -10.90 -19.52 14.74
N HIS A 246 -11.94 -19.14 15.46
CA HIS A 246 -13.22 -19.86 15.49
C HIS A 246 -14.22 -19.40 14.43
N LEU A 247 -13.96 -18.27 13.76
CA LEU A 247 -14.73 -17.83 12.59
C LEU A 247 -14.37 -18.67 11.35
N GLY A 248 -15.32 -18.79 10.44
CA GLY A 248 -15.22 -19.50 9.17
C GLY A 248 -15.71 -18.65 8.01
N ALA A 249 -15.43 -19.08 6.77
CA ALA A 249 -15.87 -18.34 5.59
C ALA A 249 -17.40 -18.22 5.55
N GLY A 250 -17.89 -17.02 5.23
CA GLY A 250 -19.31 -16.69 5.17
C GLY A 250 -19.96 -16.32 6.51
N ASP A 251 -19.23 -16.38 7.63
CA ASP A 251 -19.76 -15.88 8.90
C ASP A 251 -20.04 -14.37 8.80
N GLU A 252 -21.15 -13.95 9.40
CA GLU A 252 -21.58 -12.55 9.48
C GLU A 252 -21.74 -12.13 10.94
N LEU A 253 -21.33 -10.90 11.25
CA LEU A 253 -21.37 -10.32 12.59
C LEU A 253 -21.93 -8.90 12.50
N SER A 254 -22.89 -8.58 13.36
CA SER A 254 -23.38 -7.21 13.52
C SER A 254 -22.72 -6.56 14.73
N GLY A 255 -22.36 -5.29 14.61
CA GLY A 255 -21.81 -4.50 15.71
C GLY A 255 -22.86 -4.15 16.77
N PRO A 256 -22.44 -3.83 18.01
CA PRO A 256 -21.05 -3.78 18.45
C PRO A 256 -20.46 -5.18 18.69
N ALA A 257 -19.30 -5.41 18.08
CA ALA A 257 -18.55 -6.65 18.23
C ALA A 257 -17.04 -6.36 18.19
N ILE A 258 -16.27 -7.14 18.92
CA ILE A 258 -14.81 -7.14 18.86
C ILE A 258 -14.35 -8.53 18.41
N ILE A 259 -13.46 -8.58 17.44
CA ILE A 259 -12.85 -9.82 16.97
C ILE A 259 -11.37 -9.80 17.38
N GLU A 260 -11.02 -10.73 18.26
CA GLU A 260 -9.67 -10.84 18.82
C GLU A 260 -8.87 -11.94 18.13
N GLN A 261 -7.62 -11.62 17.85
CA GLN A 261 -6.60 -12.54 17.38
C GLN A 261 -5.26 -12.15 17.98
N THR A 262 -4.30 -13.08 17.95
CA THR A 262 -3.01 -12.90 18.62
C THR A 262 -2.24 -11.66 18.15
N ASP A 263 -2.40 -11.26 16.89
CA ASP A 263 -1.64 -10.18 16.26
C ASP A 263 -2.44 -8.86 16.09
N SER A 264 -3.74 -8.82 16.41
CA SER A 264 -4.59 -7.64 16.25
C SER A 264 -5.95 -7.74 16.95
N THR A 265 -6.58 -6.59 17.19
CA THR A 265 -7.97 -6.49 17.64
C THR A 265 -8.77 -5.69 16.62
N THR A 266 -9.84 -6.28 16.10
CA THR A 266 -10.75 -5.62 15.17
C THR A 266 -12.00 -5.16 15.91
N LEU A 267 -12.38 -3.89 15.72
CA LEU A 267 -13.64 -3.35 16.22
C LEU A 267 -14.66 -3.25 15.08
N VAL A 268 -15.83 -3.86 15.29
CA VAL A 268 -17.03 -3.66 14.47
C VAL A 268 -17.99 -2.80 15.31
N PRO A 269 -18.02 -1.46 15.12
CA PRO A 269 -18.78 -0.56 15.97
C PRO A 269 -20.29 -0.72 15.75
N PRO A 270 -21.14 -0.13 16.63
CA PRO A 270 -22.58 -0.09 16.42
C PRO A 270 -22.94 0.41 15.01
N GLY A 271 -23.94 -0.23 14.40
CA GLY A 271 -24.42 0.09 13.04
C GLY A 271 -23.55 -0.47 11.91
N ALA A 272 -22.37 -1.02 12.18
CA ALA A 272 -21.55 -1.70 11.18
C ALA A 272 -21.86 -3.20 11.13
N ALA A 273 -21.54 -3.83 10.00
CA ALA A 273 -21.64 -5.28 9.81
C ALA A 273 -20.34 -5.81 9.19
N ALA A 274 -19.91 -6.99 9.65
CA ALA A 274 -18.71 -7.66 9.20
C ALA A 274 -19.06 -9.02 8.58
N ARG A 275 -18.35 -9.40 7.51
CA ARG A 275 -18.44 -10.71 6.87
C ARG A 275 -17.05 -11.30 6.66
N ILE A 276 -16.89 -12.60 6.92
CA ILE A 276 -15.66 -13.31 6.63
C ILE A 276 -15.70 -13.87 5.20
N ASP A 277 -14.71 -13.54 4.37
CA ASP A 277 -14.63 -14.06 3.01
C ASP A 277 -13.94 -15.44 2.91
N GLU A 278 -13.82 -15.97 1.68
CA GLU A 278 -13.28 -17.31 1.42
C GLU A 278 -11.77 -17.44 1.62
N ILE A 279 -11.03 -16.34 1.69
CA ILE A 279 -9.60 -16.34 2.00
C ILE A 279 -9.33 -15.82 3.42
N GLY A 280 -10.41 -15.62 4.19
CA GLY A 280 -10.38 -15.26 5.58
C GLY A 280 -10.17 -13.78 5.85
N ASN A 281 -10.43 -12.85 4.91
CA ASN A 281 -10.51 -11.43 5.23
C ASN A 281 -11.78 -11.14 6.05
N ILE A 282 -11.74 -10.13 6.92
CA ILE A 282 -12.95 -9.47 7.42
C ILE A 282 -13.28 -8.32 6.48
N VAL A 283 -14.47 -8.35 5.90
CA VAL A 283 -15.02 -7.24 5.12
C VAL A 283 -16.07 -6.56 5.97
N ILE A 284 -15.85 -5.29 6.31
CA ILE A 284 -16.78 -4.49 7.12
C ILE A 284 -17.43 -3.44 6.22
N THR A 285 -18.75 -3.36 6.29
CA THR A 285 -19.51 -2.22 5.75
C THR A 285 -19.69 -1.20 6.87
N ALA A 286 -19.14 0.00 6.66
CA ALA A 286 -18.99 1.04 7.66
C ALA A 286 -20.28 1.84 7.89
#